data_AF-A0AAU2FIJ0-F1
#
_entry.id   AF-A0AAU2FIJ0-F1
#
_cell.length_a   1.000
_cell.length_b   1.000
_cell.length_c   1.000
_cell.angle_alpha   90.00
_cell.angle_beta   90.00
_cell.angle_gamma   90.00
#
_symmetry.space_group_name_H-M   'P 1'
#
loop_
_entity.id
_entity.type
_entity.pdbx_description
1 polymer ?
#
loop_
_entity_poly.entity_id
_entity_poly.type
_entity_poly.pdbx_seq_one_letter_code
_entity_poly.pdbx_strand_id
1 'polypeptide(L)'
;MTDLMVQIPADWLARVFLSLRRGSSQDAQVSAAELQPFTEKPGQRIPVPRATVLRSELALRGEVESVREDERRARLLEEADYLITARRDA
;
A
#
# COMPACT_ATOMS: atom_id res chain seq x y z
N MET A 1 -3.21 11.82 -21.08
CA MET A 1 -2.90 10.77 -20.09
C MET A 1 -2.66 11.46 -18.76
N THR A 2 -3.73 11.96 -18.14
CA THR A 2 -3.65 12.58 -16.82
C THR A 2 -3.54 11.46 -15.81
N ASP A 3 -2.37 11.34 -15.20
CA ASP A 3 -2.14 10.44 -14.08
C ASP A 3 -3.10 10.89 -12.96
N LEU A 4 -4.17 10.12 -12.76
CA LEU A 4 -5.14 10.38 -11.71
C LEU A 4 -4.42 10.07 -10.39
N MET A 5 -3.91 11.11 -9.74
CA MET A 5 -3.19 11.00 -8.47
C MET A 5 -4.18 10.82 -7.31
N VAL A 6 -3.86 9.96 -6.36
CA VAL A 6 -4.61 9.80 -5.10
C VAL A 6 -3.84 10.50 -3.98
N GLN A 7 -4.53 11.29 -3.17
CA GLN A 7 -3.93 11.95 -2.01
C GLN A 7 -3.97 11.03 -0.78
N ILE A 8 -2.84 10.43 -0.44
CA ILE A 8 -2.73 9.45 0.66
C ILE A 8 -1.83 10.01 1.77
N PRO A 9 -2.20 9.92 3.06
CA PRO A 9 -1.31 10.27 4.17
C PRO A 9 -0.01 9.44 4.13
N ALA A 10 1.14 10.10 4.28
CA ALA A 10 2.45 9.44 4.26
C ALA A 10 2.59 8.37 5.34
N ASP A 11 1.97 8.56 6.50
CA ASP A 11 1.99 7.57 7.58
C ASP A 11 1.28 6.26 7.18
N TRP A 12 0.20 6.36 6.39
CA TRP A 12 -0.45 5.19 5.80
C TRP A 12 0.43 4.52 4.76
N LEU A 13 1.09 5.29 3.91
CA LEU A 13 2.03 4.74 2.92
C LEU A 13 3.22 4.05 3.59
N ALA A 14 3.73 4.60 4.70
CA ALA A 14 4.81 4.00 5.46
C ALA A 14 4.39 2.65 6.08
N ARG A 15 3.15 2.53 6.59
CA ARG A 15 2.61 1.25 7.08
C ARG A 15 2.57 0.20 5.98
N VAL A 16 1.94 0.54 4.86
CA VAL A 16 1.84 -0.34 3.68
C VAL A 16 3.23 -0.75 3.19
N PHE A 17 4.16 0.21 3.06
CA PHE A 17 5.54 -0.06 2.67
C PHE A 17 6.21 -1.07 3.60
N LEU A 18 6.10 -0.88 4.91
CA LEU A 18 6.71 -1.78 5.90
C LEU A 18 6.08 -3.18 5.85
N SER A 19 4.76 -3.27 5.66
CA SER A 19 4.05 -4.53 5.52
C SER A 19 4.47 -5.31 4.27
N LEU A 20 4.55 -4.63 3.13
CA LEU A 20 5.00 -5.21 1.86
C LEU A 20 6.49 -5.58 1.87
N ARG A 21 7.34 -4.74 2.48
CA ARG A 21 8.77 -5.03 2.63
C ARG A 21 9.03 -6.26 3.51
N ARG A 22 8.17 -6.51 4.51
CA ARG A 22 8.18 -7.74 5.33
C ARG A 22 7.46 -8.91 4.66
N GLY A 23 6.82 -8.66 3.51
CA GLY A 23 6.17 -9.67 2.71
C GLY A 23 7.17 -10.63 2.07
N SER A 24 6.68 -11.80 1.71
CA SER A 24 7.52 -12.87 1.15
C SER A 24 7.43 -13.01 -0.37
N SER A 25 6.38 -12.47 -0.98
CA SER A 25 6.21 -12.51 -2.44
C SER A 25 7.07 -11.49 -3.17
N GLN A 26 7.42 -11.82 -4.42
CA GLN A 26 8.10 -10.91 -5.33
C GLN A 26 7.26 -9.64 -5.59
N ASP A 27 5.95 -9.79 -5.75
CA ASP A 27 5.03 -8.67 -5.96
C ASP A 27 5.01 -7.69 -4.78
N ALA A 28 5.10 -8.21 -3.55
CA ALA A 28 5.23 -7.37 -2.36
C ALA A 28 6.55 -6.59 -2.36
N GLN A 29 7.66 -7.22 -2.71
CA GLN A 29 8.97 -6.55 -2.77
C GLN A 29 9.02 -5.47 -3.85
N VAL A 30 8.48 -5.74 -5.04
CA VAL A 30 8.37 -4.75 -6.13
C VAL A 30 7.48 -3.58 -5.71
N SER A 31 6.31 -3.87 -5.13
CA SER A 31 5.38 -2.83 -4.68
C SER A 31 5.95 -1.99 -3.54
N ALA A 32 6.75 -2.58 -2.65
CA ALA A 32 7.46 -1.85 -1.60
C ALA A 32 8.49 -0.89 -2.20
N ALA A 33 9.27 -1.32 -3.20
CA ALA A 33 10.23 -0.46 -3.88
C ALA A 33 9.55 0.71 -4.60
N GLU A 34 8.39 0.47 -5.24
CA GLU A 34 7.60 1.54 -5.86
C GLU A 34 7.04 2.54 -4.83
N LEU A 35 6.67 2.08 -3.64
CA LEU A 35 6.10 2.94 -2.60
C LEU A 35 7.14 3.75 -1.82
N GLN A 36 8.38 3.28 -1.76
CA GLN A 36 9.44 3.90 -0.95
C GLN A 36 9.56 5.43 -1.09
N PRO A 37 9.54 6.03 -2.30
CA PRO A 37 9.68 7.48 -2.47
C PRO A 37 8.53 8.30 -1.84
N PHE A 38 7.38 7.68 -1.59
CA PHE A 38 6.21 8.36 -1.04
C PHE A 38 6.12 8.31 0.48
N THR A 39 7.07 7.64 1.15
CA THR A 39 7.09 7.43 2.60
C THR A 39 7.88 8.48 3.38
N GLU A 40 8.54 9.43 2.69
CA GLU A 40 9.58 10.29 3.27
C GLU A 40 9.07 11.50 4.08
N LYS A 41 7.76 11.83 4.01
CA LYS A 41 7.20 13.07 4.60
C LYS A 41 6.06 12.78 5.58
N PRO A 42 6.35 12.34 6.83
CA PRO A 42 5.33 12.05 7.82
C PRO A 42 4.42 13.26 8.08
N GLY A 43 3.13 13.00 8.35
CA GLY A 43 2.13 14.05 8.60
C GLY A 43 1.62 14.81 7.36
N GLN A 44 2.11 14.51 6.15
CA GLN A 44 1.62 15.11 4.91
C GLN A 44 0.79 14.12 4.09
N ARG A 45 -0.13 14.63 3.27
CA ARG A 45 -0.75 13.84 2.20
C ARG A 45 0.12 13.93 0.95
N ILE A 46 0.44 12.79 0.39
CA ILE A 46 1.33 12.64 -0.76
C ILE A 46 0.49 12.25 -1.97
N PRO A 47 0.67 12.91 -3.13
CA PRO A 47 0.09 12.44 -4.38
C PRO A 47 0.79 11.14 -4.79
N VAL A 48 0.01 10.07 -4.90
CA VAL A 48 0.48 8.76 -5.37
C VAL A 48 -0.27 8.38 -6.65
N PRO A 49 0.41 7.90 -7.70
CA PRO A 49 -0.25 7.40 -8.90
C PRO A 49 -1.28 6.32 -8.57
N ARG A 50 -2.51 6.42 -9.11
CA ARG A 50 -3.55 5.38 -8.92
C ARG A 50 -3.07 3.98 -9.27
N ALA A 51 -2.22 3.86 -10.28
CA ALA A 51 -1.65 2.58 -10.70
C ALA A 51 -0.75 1.97 -9.61
N THR A 52 0.09 2.78 -8.97
CA THR A 52 0.92 2.36 -7.83
C THR A 52 0.04 1.91 -6.67
N VAL A 53 -0.99 2.69 -6.33
CA VAL A 53 -1.96 2.34 -5.27
C VAL A 53 -2.63 0.99 -5.55
N LEU A 54 -3.06 0.75 -6.79
CA LEU A 54 -3.68 -0.52 -7.20
C LEU A 54 -2.71 -1.70 -7.11
N ARG A 55 -1.45 -1.53 -7.54
CA ARG A 55 -0.45 -2.61 -7.43
C ARG A 55 -0.14 -2.95 -5.98
N SER A 56 0.01 -1.93 -5.12
CA SER A 56 0.21 -2.13 -3.69
C SER A 56 -0.98 -2.83 -3.02
N GLU A 57 -2.21 -2.47 -3.39
CA GLU A 57 -3.43 -3.16 -2.94
C GLU A 57 -3.39 -4.67 -3.30
N LEU A 58 -3.09 -4.99 -4.56
CA LEU A 58 -3.04 -6.38 -5.03
C LEU A 58 -1.93 -7.18 -4.33
N ALA A 59 -0.75 -6.57 -4.14
CA ALA A 59 0.35 -7.20 -3.42
C ALA A 59 0.01 -7.48 -1.95
N LEU A 60 -0.66 -6.56 -1.26
CA LEU A 60 -1.14 -6.78 0.12
C LEU A 60 -2.11 -7.96 0.19
N ARG A 61 -3.05 -8.06 -0.76
CA ARG A 61 -4.00 -9.17 -0.82
C ARG A 61 -3.30 -10.52 -1.09
N GLY A 62 -2.28 -10.53 -1.95
CA GLY A 62 -1.45 -11.72 -2.14
C GLY A 62 -0.74 -12.15 -0.85
N GLU A 63 -0.27 -11.21 -0.03
CA GLU A 63 0.31 -11.52 1.28
C GLU A 63 -0.74 -12.02 2.29
N VAL A 64 -1.98 -11.50 2.26
CA VAL A 64 -3.09 -11.99 3.11
C VAL A 64 -3.37 -13.48 2.89
N GLU A 65 -3.21 -13.97 1.66
CA GLU A 65 -3.43 -15.38 1.31
C GLU A 65 -2.30 -16.29 1.83
N SER A 66 -1.08 -15.77 1.99
CA SER A 66 0.09 -16.55 2.42
C SER A 66 0.31 -16.52 3.95
N VAL A 67 -0.18 -15.49 4.64
CA VAL A 67 -0.01 -15.30 6.08
C VAL A 67 -0.99 -16.15 6.91
N ARG A 68 -0.44 -16.94 7.84
CA ARG A 68 -1.21 -17.79 8.77
C ARG A 68 -1.55 -17.13 10.11
N GLU A 69 -0.90 -16.00 10.42
CA GLU A 69 -1.08 -15.29 11.68
C GLU A 69 -2.26 -14.31 11.56
N ASP A 70 -3.31 -14.53 12.36
CA ASP A 70 -4.56 -13.77 12.26
C ASP A 70 -4.38 -12.26 12.48
N GLU A 71 -3.55 -11.86 13.44
CA GLU A 71 -3.28 -10.44 13.70
C GLU A 71 -2.60 -9.76 12.51
N ARG A 72 -1.59 -10.42 11.93
CA ARG A 72 -0.88 -9.91 10.76
C ARG A 72 -1.82 -9.85 9.55
N ARG A 73 -2.65 -10.86 9.37
CA ARG A 73 -3.64 -10.93 8.29
C ARG A 73 -4.68 -9.81 8.39
N ALA A 74 -5.17 -9.51 9.60
CA ALA A 74 -6.10 -8.41 9.84
C ALA A 74 -5.48 -7.04 9.49
N ARG A 75 -4.21 -6.81 9.85
CA ARG A 75 -3.49 -5.56 9.51
C ARG A 75 -3.34 -5.38 8.00
N LEU A 76 -2.94 -6.43 7.28
CA LEU A 76 -2.82 -6.39 5.83
C LEU A 76 -4.15 -6.10 5.14
N LEU A 77 -5.26 -6.63 5.67
CA LEU A 77 -6.60 -6.34 5.18
C LEU A 77 -7.01 -4.89 5.44
N GLU A 78 -6.75 -4.35 6.63
CA GLU A 78 -7.02 -2.94 6.96
C GLU A 78 -6.24 -2.00 6.02
N GLU A 79 -4.96 -2.28 5.81
CA GLU A 79 -4.10 -1.52 4.90
C GLU A 79 -4.61 -1.59 3.45
N ALA A 80 -5.06 -2.75 2.98
CA ALA A 80 -5.61 -2.90 1.64
C ALA A 80 -6.96 -2.16 1.49
N ASP A 81 -7.83 -2.26 2.48
CA ASP A 81 -9.14 -1.59 2.49
C ASP A 81 -9.01 -0.07 2.47
N TYR A 82 -8.01 0.45 3.20
CA TYR A 82 -7.68 1.86 3.16
C TYR A 82 -7.29 2.33 1.75
N LEU A 83 -6.41 1.59 1.05
CA LEU A 83 -5.99 1.93 -0.32
C LEU A 83 -7.16 1.90 -1.32
N ILE A 84 -8.09 0.95 -1.16
CA ILE A 84 -9.29 0.84 -1.98
C ILE A 84 -10.18 2.07 -1.80
N THR A 85 -10.43 2.44 -0.55
CA THR A 85 -11.26 3.59 -0.20
C THR A 85 -10.64 4.88 -0.71
N ALA A 86 -9.35 5.12 -0.42
CA ALA A 86 -8.62 6.29 -0.91
C ALA A 86 -8.67 6.42 -2.43
N ARG A 87 -8.58 5.31 -3.16
CA ARG A 87 -8.67 5.30 -4.63
C ARG A 87 -10.09 5.56 -5.14
N ARG A 88 -11.13 5.16 -4.42
CA ARG A 88 -12.53 5.41 -4.81
C ARG A 88 -12.95 6.86 -4.58
N ASP A 89 -12.40 7.49 -3.55
CA ASP A 89 -12.74 8.86 -3.14
C ASP A 89 -11.92 9.95 -3.87
N ALA A 90 -10.96 9.55 -4.71
CA ALA A 90 -10.13 10.43 -5.54
C ALA A 90 -10.68 10.56 -6.97
#